data_AF-A0A0W1C952-F1
#
_entry.id   AF-A0A0W1C952-F1
#
_cell.length_a   1.000
_cell.length_b   1.000
_cell.length_c   1.000
_cell.angle_alpha   90.00
_cell.angle_beta   90.00
_cell.angle_gamma   90.00
#
_symmetry.space_group_name_H-M   'P 1'
#
loop_
_entity.id
_entity.type
_entity.pdbx_description
1 polymer ?
#
loop_
_entity_poly.entity_id
_entity_poly.type
_entity_poly.pdbx_seq_one_letter_code
_entity_poly.pdbx_strand_id
1 'polypeptide(L)'
;MAAAALPSAALAQTPPDAAALKAIEAAIPVRDWYPPGYYDVRIAAEAQIAEAPRARSQILFDCFEGGSQCYDVIDCTAEGVPFTPDDPALSRYGRTALEISRLRAELARLSYPEAVYARPLVDYERKLIAIDGGRSEADVKLAGTFTPPDDTAPPPGDFDDPAAGLDAELAAAIEANRRRLAPTLPRVIVEGGCGAGEGGPIVVRTVPAGGEVLLINAFAFKVCTRRQPDPWDRFACKWNEWETGVARTKPYGRFVYQVKWPDGVVRKGTREIAPNMEETSVTVTFRKVGS
;
A
#
# COMPACT_ATOMS: atom_id res chain seq x y z
N MET A 1 -16.83 -6.53 31.75
CA MET A 1 -16.45 -5.28 31.06
C MET A 1 -15.04 -5.49 30.53
N ALA A 2 -14.90 -5.76 29.23
CA ALA A 2 -13.59 -5.88 28.58
C ALA A 2 -13.16 -4.48 28.11
N ALA A 3 -12.03 -4.00 28.60
CA ALA A 3 -11.44 -2.76 28.10
C ALA A 3 -10.86 -3.04 26.71
N ALA A 4 -11.45 -2.44 25.68
CA ALA A 4 -10.85 -2.42 24.35
C ALA A 4 -9.51 -1.67 24.44
N ALA A 5 -8.41 -2.38 24.21
CA ALA A 5 -7.12 -1.74 24.04
C ALA A 5 -7.19 -0.88 22.77
N LEU A 6 -7.11 0.44 22.93
CA LEU A 6 -6.91 1.35 21.81
C LEU A 6 -5.67 0.87 21.02
N PRO A 7 -5.72 0.85 19.68
CA PRO A 7 -4.53 0.56 18.90
C PRO A 7 -3.45 1.55 19.31
N SER A 8 -2.32 1.01 19.79
CA SER A 8 -1.16 1.83 20.11
C SER A 8 -0.80 2.61 18.85
N ALA A 9 -0.84 3.95 18.92
CA ALA A 9 -0.33 4.79 17.86
C ALA A 9 1.11 4.34 17.59
N ALA A 10 1.36 3.79 16.41
CA ALA A 10 2.71 3.41 16.01
C ALA A 10 3.61 4.63 16.19
N LEU A 11 4.69 4.46 16.97
CA LEU A 11 5.69 5.50 17.17
C LEU A 11 6.18 5.97 15.80
N ALA A 12 6.41 7.27 15.64
CA ALA A 12 6.92 7.83 14.39
C ALA A 12 8.22 7.09 14.00
N GLN A 13 8.18 6.36 12.88
CA GLN A 13 9.34 5.67 12.34
C GLN A 13 10.02 6.56 11.30
N THR A 14 11.35 6.48 11.23
CA THR A 14 12.08 7.07 10.12
C THR A 14 11.89 6.17 8.89
N PRO A 15 11.42 6.71 7.74
CA PRO A 15 11.30 5.91 6.53
C PRO A 15 12.69 5.42 6.08
N PRO A 16 12.77 4.30 5.36
CA PRO A 16 14.05 3.76 4.88
C PRO A 16 14.77 4.79 4.01
N ASP A 17 16.07 4.94 4.27
CA ASP A 17 16.93 5.82 3.48
C ASP A 17 17.43 5.12 2.19
N ALA A 18 18.21 5.84 1.39
CA ALA A 18 18.74 5.32 0.13
C ALA A 18 19.63 4.07 0.32
N ALA A 19 20.36 3.97 1.44
CA ALA A 19 21.21 2.82 1.73
C ALA A 19 20.35 1.57 2.04
N ALA A 20 19.29 1.73 2.83
CA ALA A 20 18.33 0.66 3.10
C ALA A 20 17.64 0.19 1.81
N LEU A 21 17.23 1.10 0.93
CA LEU A 21 16.66 0.75 -0.38
C LEU A 21 17.67 0.03 -1.29
N LYS A 22 18.95 0.40 -1.22
CA LYS A 22 20.01 -0.29 -1.98
C LYS A 22 20.25 -1.71 -1.49
N ALA A 23 20.13 -1.97 -0.19
CA ALA A 23 20.23 -3.31 0.37
C ALA A 23 19.07 -4.21 -0.13
N ILE A 24 17.85 -3.67 -0.22
CA ILE A 24 16.70 -4.39 -0.78
C ILE A 24 16.92 -4.70 -2.27
N GLU A 25 17.43 -3.73 -3.03
CA GLU A 25 17.75 -3.90 -4.46
C GLU A 25 18.69 -5.08 -4.73
N ALA A 26 19.63 -5.37 -3.82
CA ALA A 26 20.55 -6.50 -3.96
C ALA A 26 19.84 -7.87 -3.88
N ALA A 27 18.66 -7.95 -3.29
CA ALA A 27 17.89 -9.19 -3.12
C ALA A 27 16.82 -9.40 -4.20
N ILE A 28 16.52 -8.38 -5.01
CA ILE A 28 15.44 -8.42 -6.00
C ILE A 28 16.06 -8.37 -7.40
N PRO A 29 16.04 -9.47 -8.18
CA PRO A 29 16.62 -9.45 -9.51
C PRO A 29 15.79 -8.58 -10.46
N VAL A 30 16.47 -7.73 -11.23
CA VAL A 30 15.84 -7.07 -12.38
C VAL A 30 15.45 -8.12 -13.42
N ARG A 31 14.31 -7.91 -14.10
CA ARG A 31 13.83 -8.76 -15.18
C ARG A 31 13.92 -8.02 -16.51
N ASP A 32 14.20 -8.78 -17.57
CA ASP A 32 14.32 -8.29 -18.95
C ASP A 32 13.00 -7.73 -19.52
N TRP A 33 11.86 -8.19 -19.00
CA TRP A 33 10.53 -7.72 -19.39
C TRP A 33 9.97 -6.59 -18.50
N TYR A 34 10.74 -6.07 -17.54
CA TYR A 34 10.28 -4.93 -16.75
C TYR A 34 10.25 -3.64 -17.59
N PRO A 35 9.13 -2.90 -17.61
CA PRO A 35 9.06 -1.64 -18.33
C PRO A 35 9.90 -0.57 -17.62
N PRO A 36 10.28 0.51 -18.32
CA PRO A 36 11.03 1.61 -17.74
C PRO A 36 10.39 2.15 -16.46
N GLY A 37 11.21 2.38 -15.43
CA GLY A 37 10.78 2.93 -14.14
C GLY A 37 10.08 1.93 -13.20
N TYR A 38 9.60 0.78 -13.68
CA TYR A 38 8.93 -0.22 -12.84
C TYR A 38 9.85 -0.77 -11.75
N TYR A 39 11.11 -1.02 -12.06
CA TYR A 39 12.04 -1.62 -11.11
C TYR A 39 12.23 -0.74 -9.85
N ASP A 40 12.30 0.58 -9.98
CA ASP A 40 12.37 1.47 -8.81
C ASP A 40 11.09 1.41 -7.96
N VAL A 41 9.93 1.34 -8.63
CA VAL A 41 8.62 1.18 -7.99
C VAL A 41 8.55 -0.17 -7.26
N ARG A 42 9.10 -1.23 -7.86
CA ARG A 42 9.18 -2.58 -7.30
C ARG A 42 10.04 -2.64 -6.03
N ILE A 43 11.20 -1.97 -6.01
CA ILE A 43 12.06 -1.88 -4.81
C ILE A 43 11.40 -1.06 -3.70
N ALA A 44 10.76 0.06 -4.05
CA ALA A 44 10.03 0.87 -3.08
C ALA A 44 8.85 0.10 -2.45
N ALA A 45 8.21 -0.78 -3.22
CA ALA A 45 7.11 -1.60 -2.73
C ALA A 45 7.59 -2.67 -1.73
N GLU A 46 8.74 -3.30 -1.99
CA GLU A 46 9.36 -4.21 -1.01
C GLU A 46 9.67 -3.52 0.31
N ALA A 47 10.21 -2.30 0.22
CA ALA A 47 10.49 -1.49 1.39
C ALA A 47 9.21 -1.09 2.14
N GLN A 48 8.13 -0.77 1.41
CA GLN A 48 6.83 -0.43 2.00
C GLN A 48 6.26 -1.61 2.82
N ILE A 49 6.24 -2.80 2.23
CA ILE A 49 5.73 -4.03 2.87
C ILE A 49 6.63 -4.48 4.03
N ALA A 50 7.94 -4.31 3.91
CA ALA A 50 8.88 -4.67 4.97
C ALA A 50 8.77 -3.77 6.23
N GLU A 51 8.37 -2.51 6.07
CA GLU A 51 8.31 -1.54 7.17
C GLU A 51 7.11 -1.78 8.12
N ALA A 52 5.98 -2.25 7.61
CA ALA A 52 4.79 -2.55 8.41
C ALA A 52 4.26 -3.96 8.08
N PRO A 53 4.97 -5.00 8.50
CA PRO A 53 4.55 -6.35 8.18
C PRO A 53 3.26 -6.72 8.91
N ARG A 54 2.28 -7.26 8.19
CA ARG A 54 1.05 -7.78 8.79
C ARG A 54 1.34 -8.94 9.74
N ALA A 55 0.64 -8.97 10.87
CA ALA A 55 0.70 -10.08 11.79
C ALA A 55 0.06 -11.31 11.15
N ARG A 56 0.49 -12.52 11.53
CA ARG A 56 -0.09 -13.78 11.01
C ARG A 56 -1.62 -13.84 11.19
N SER A 57 -2.13 -13.30 12.28
CA SER A 57 -3.58 -13.22 12.57
C SER A 57 -4.36 -12.25 11.68
N GLN A 58 -3.67 -11.38 10.93
CA GLN A 58 -4.27 -10.49 9.94
C GLN A 58 -4.16 -11.04 8.51
N ILE A 59 -3.28 -12.04 8.30
CA ILE A 59 -3.02 -12.66 7.01
C ILE A 59 -3.88 -13.93 6.85
N LEU A 60 -4.06 -14.68 7.93
CA LEU A 60 -4.83 -15.92 7.95
C LEU A 60 -6.20 -15.70 8.58
N PHE A 61 -7.17 -16.40 8.04
CA PHE A 61 -8.54 -16.47 8.53
C PHE A 61 -9.04 -17.92 8.47
N ASP A 62 -10.17 -18.19 9.11
CA ASP A 62 -10.80 -19.51 9.04
C ASP A 62 -11.49 -19.67 7.69
N CYS A 63 -11.14 -20.72 6.95
CA CYS A 63 -11.77 -21.00 5.66
C CYS A 63 -13.30 -21.14 5.84
N PHE A 64 -14.08 -20.61 4.89
CA PHE A 64 -15.55 -20.71 4.90
C PHE A 64 -16.07 -22.16 4.97
N GLU A 65 -15.32 -23.11 4.39
CA GLU A 65 -15.63 -24.55 4.40
C GLU A 65 -15.37 -25.24 5.76
N GLY A 66 -14.84 -24.50 6.75
CA GLY A 66 -14.64 -24.94 8.13
C GLY A 66 -13.28 -25.58 8.44
N GLY A 67 -12.83 -25.41 9.69
CA GLY A 67 -11.82 -26.25 10.37
C GLY A 67 -10.35 -26.08 9.98
N SER A 68 -10.02 -25.23 9.00
CA SER A 68 -8.62 -24.96 8.62
C SER A 68 -8.39 -23.47 8.36
N GLN A 69 -7.13 -23.03 8.51
CA GLN A 69 -6.73 -21.68 8.16
C GLN A 69 -6.52 -21.55 6.64
N CYS A 70 -6.96 -20.44 6.08
CA CYS A 70 -6.78 -20.05 4.68
C CYS A 70 -5.94 -18.78 4.58
N TYR A 71 -5.23 -18.67 3.45
CA TYR A 71 -4.58 -17.45 2.97
C TYR A 71 -5.27 -17.03 1.68
N ASP A 72 -5.77 -15.80 1.65
CA ASP A 72 -6.33 -15.19 0.46
C ASP A 72 -5.26 -14.44 -0.32
N VAL A 73 -5.20 -14.68 -1.62
CA VAL A 73 -4.35 -13.90 -2.51
C VAL A 73 -4.94 -12.53 -2.81
N ILE A 74 -6.20 -12.24 -2.49
CA ILE A 74 -6.77 -10.89 -2.56
C ILE A 74 -6.54 -10.16 -1.23
N ASP A 75 -6.09 -8.91 -1.29
CA ASP A 75 -5.97 -8.04 -0.12
C ASP A 75 -6.93 -6.84 -0.20
N CYS A 76 -8.01 -6.91 0.58
CA CYS A 76 -8.96 -5.80 0.69
C CYS A 76 -8.46 -4.63 1.54
N THR A 77 -7.32 -4.80 2.20
CA THR A 77 -6.63 -3.73 2.91
C THR A 77 -5.48 -3.12 2.10
N ALA A 78 -5.40 -3.45 0.80
CA ALA A 78 -4.35 -2.96 -0.07
C ALA A 78 -4.29 -1.42 -0.05
N GLU A 79 -3.07 -0.92 0.16
CA GLU A 79 -2.82 0.52 0.10
C GLU A 79 -3.10 1.05 -1.30
N GLY A 80 -3.90 2.11 -1.39
CA GLY A 80 -4.18 2.76 -2.66
C GLY A 80 -2.96 3.54 -3.17
N VAL A 81 -2.76 3.53 -4.48
CA VAL A 81 -1.66 4.24 -5.14
C VAL A 81 -2.20 5.53 -5.74
N PRO A 82 -1.67 6.71 -5.35
CA PRO A 82 -2.15 7.97 -5.90
C PRO A 82 -1.76 8.10 -7.37
N PHE A 83 -2.62 8.74 -8.16
CA PHE A 83 -2.23 9.19 -9.49
C PHE A 83 -1.25 10.37 -9.39
N THR A 84 -0.09 10.22 -10.03
CA THR A 84 0.99 11.21 -10.06
C THR A 84 1.47 11.38 -11.51
N PRO A 85 1.04 12.42 -12.25
CA PRO A 85 1.37 12.56 -13.68
C PRO A 85 2.88 12.72 -13.93
N ASP A 86 3.60 13.29 -12.97
CA ASP A 86 5.06 13.44 -13.01
C ASP A 86 5.82 12.13 -12.73
N ASP A 87 5.12 11.09 -12.28
CA ASP A 87 5.63 9.74 -12.07
C ASP A 87 4.68 8.70 -12.69
N PRO A 88 4.71 8.55 -14.02
CA PRO A 88 3.80 7.65 -14.72
C PRO A 88 4.04 6.18 -14.36
N ALA A 89 5.27 5.80 -13.98
CA ALA A 89 5.58 4.44 -13.57
C ALA A 89 4.94 4.09 -12.22
N LEU A 90 5.00 4.99 -11.24
CA LEU A 90 4.30 4.81 -9.95
C LEU A 90 2.79 4.71 -10.18
N SER A 91 2.21 5.67 -10.91
CA SER A 91 0.76 5.70 -11.16
C SER A 91 0.26 4.43 -11.83
N ARG A 92 1.02 3.93 -12.80
CA ARG A 92 0.62 2.79 -13.63
C ARG A 92 0.84 1.45 -12.95
N TYR A 93 2.01 1.26 -12.32
CA TYR A 93 2.44 -0.06 -11.86
C TYR A 93 2.55 -0.18 -10.34
N GLY A 94 2.27 0.89 -9.60
CA GLY A 94 2.43 0.89 -8.14
C GLY A 94 1.59 -0.17 -7.46
N ARG A 95 0.33 -0.37 -7.89
CA ARG A 95 -0.56 -1.39 -7.31
C ARG A 95 0.00 -2.78 -7.53
N THR A 96 0.42 -3.08 -8.75
CA THR A 96 1.09 -4.35 -9.09
C THR A 96 2.36 -4.56 -8.28
N ALA A 97 3.21 -3.54 -8.14
CA ALA A 97 4.43 -3.64 -7.34
C ALA A 97 4.15 -3.94 -5.86
N LEU A 98 3.16 -3.26 -5.25
CA LEU A 98 2.74 -3.51 -3.86
C LEU A 98 2.19 -4.92 -3.70
N GLU A 99 1.32 -5.34 -4.61
CA GLU A 99 0.67 -6.64 -4.57
C GLU A 99 1.68 -7.81 -4.64
N ILE A 100 2.61 -7.74 -5.59
CA ILE A 100 3.67 -8.76 -5.71
C ILE A 100 4.58 -8.77 -4.49
N SER A 101 4.93 -7.59 -3.96
CA SER A 101 5.76 -7.48 -2.75
C SER A 101 5.04 -8.09 -1.53
N ARG A 102 3.74 -7.81 -1.38
CA ARG A 102 2.89 -8.34 -0.31
C ARG A 102 2.81 -9.86 -0.38
N LEU A 103 2.36 -10.40 -1.51
CA LEU A 103 2.22 -11.85 -1.73
C LEU A 103 3.54 -12.59 -1.40
N ARG A 104 4.67 -12.08 -1.92
CA ARG A 104 6.00 -12.65 -1.65
C ARG A 104 6.34 -12.65 -0.17
N ALA A 105 6.18 -11.50 0.49
CA ALA A 105 6.55 -11.33 1.89
C ALA A 105 5.66 -12.15 2.83
N GLU A 106 4.37 -12.25 2.53
CA GLU A 106 3.39 -12.98 3.34
C GLU A 106 3.56 -14.49 3.20
N LEU A 107 3.69 -15.00 1.98
CA LEU A 107 3.95 -16.43 1.76
C LEU A 107 5.25 -16.86 2.44
N ALA A 108 6.32 -16.06 2.34
CA ALA A 108 7.55 -16.31 3.09
C ALA A 108 7.33 -16.31 4.61
N ARG A 109 6.59 -15.32 5.14
CA ARG A 109 6.28 -15.20 6.58
C ARG A 109 5.41 -16.34 7.09
N LEU A 110 4.51 -16.85 6.26
CA LEU A 110 3.71 -18.03 6.54
C LEU A 110 4.50 -19.34 6.38
N SER A 111 5.80 -19.24 6.09
CA SER A 111 6.75 -20.36 5.94
C SER A 111 6.47 -21.24 4.72
N TYR A 112 5.85 -20.70 3.67
CA TYR A 112 5.79 -21.41 2.38
C TYR A 112 7.21 -21.50 1.80
N PRO A 113 7.65 -22.68 1.34
CA PRO A 113 8.88 -22.79 0.58
C PRO A 113 8.79 -21.96 -0.71
N GLU A 114 9.88 -21.32 -1.14
CA GLU A 114 9.89 -20.54 -2.40
C GLU A 114 9.45 -21.36 -3.61
N ALA A 115 9.78 -22.65 -3.64
CA ALA A 115 9.36 -23.58 -4.69
C ALA A 115 7.83 -23.71 -4.83
N VAL A 116 7.06 -23.27 -3.83
CA VAL A 116 5.60 -23.25 -3.89
C VAL A 116 5.07 -22.05 -4.68
N TYR A 117 5.66 -20.86 -4.53
CA TYR A 117 5.07 -19.62 -5.01
C TYR A 117 5.94 -18.79 -5.94
N ALA A 118 7.27 -18.91 -5.90
CA ALA A 118 8.17 -17.98 -6.60
C ALA A 118 7.93 -17.94 -8.11
N ARG A 119 7.76 -19.12 -8.75
CA ARG A 119 7.48 -19.20 -10.18
C ARG A 119 6.06 -18.71 -10.54
N PRO A 120 4.97 -19.21 -9.91
CA PRO A 120 3.63 -18.66 -10.12
C PRO A 120 3.55 -17.13 -9.96
N LEU A 121 4.23 -16.59 -8.94
CA LEU A 121 4.22 -15.16 -8.67
C LEU A 121 4.93 -14.33 -9.74
N VAL A 122 6.02 -14.84 -10.32
CA VAL A 122 6.70 -14.19 -11.46
C VAL A 122 5.83 -14.18 -12.71
N ASP A 123 5.14 -15.28 -12.99
CA ASP A 123 4.24 -15.38 -14.15
C ASP A 123 3.02 -14.45 -13.98
N TYR A 124 2.51 -14.34 -12.76
CA TYR A 124 1.43 -13.41 -12.38
C TYR A 124 1.87 -11.94 -12.47
N GLU A 125 3.04 -11.57 -11.93
CA GLU A 125 3.62 -10.23 -12.05
C GLU A 125 3.73 -9.78 -13.50
N ARG A 126 4.20 -10.67 -14.39
CA ARG A 126 4.30 -10.37 -15.83
C ARG A 126 2.95 -10.05 -16.45
N LYS A 127 1.91 -10.82 -16.12
CA LYS A 127 0.55 -10.61 -16.66
C LYS A 127 -0.06 -9.31 -16.15
N LEU A 128 0.09 -9.02 -14.86
CA LEU A 128 -0.35 -7.75 -14.28
C LEU A 128 0.34 -6.54 -14.93
N ILE A 129 1.66 -6.59 -15.12
CA ILE A 129 2.39 -5.52 -15.83
C ILE A 129 1.89 -5.35 -17.26
N ALA A 130 1.60 -6.43 -17.99
CA ALA A 130 1.06 -6.35 -19.34
C ALA A 130 -0.32 -5.67 -19.36
N ILE A 131 -1.20 -6.01 -18.41
CA ILE A 131 -2.49 -5.36 -18.23
C ILE A 131 -2.32 -3.87 -17.92
N ASP A 132 -1.52 -3.53 -16.90
CA ASP A 132 -1.30 -2.14 -16.48
C ASP A 132 -0.61 -1.32 -17.58
N GLY A 133 0.26 -1.94 -18.37
CA GLY A 133 0.90 -1.35 -19.54
C GLY A 133 -0.09 -1.00 -20.65
N GLY A 134 -1.20 -1.73 -20.76
CA GLY A 134 -2.26 -1.52 -21.74
C GLY A 134 -3.36 -0.52 -21.31
N ARG A 135 -3.43 -0.12 -20.03
CA ARG A 135 -4.46 0.81 -19.52
C ARG A 135 -4.33 2.21 -20.12
N SER A 136 -5.45 2.89 -20.38
CA SER A 136 -5.41 4.29 -20.78
C SER A 136 -4.99 5.19 -19.60
N GLU A 137 -4.52 6.41 -19.89
CA GLU A 137 -4.22 7.38 -18.81
C GLU A 137 -5.47 7.74 -18.01
N ALA A 138 -6.63 7.81 -18.65
CA ALA A 138 -7.90 8.06 -17.98
C ALA A 138 -8.22 6.95 -16.97
N ASP A 139 -8.00 5.69 -17.32
CA ASP A 139 -8.21 4.56 -16.41
C ASP A 139 -7.22 4.59 -15.23
N VAL A 140 -5.95 4.90 -15.51
CA VAL A 140 -4.92 5.03 -14.48
C VAL A 140 -5.24 6.20 -13.53
N LYS A 141 -5.71 7.32 -14.07
CA LYS A 141 -6.15 8.47 -13.26
C LYS A 141 -7.35 8.12 -12.41
N LEU A 142 -8.38 7.49 -12.99
CA LEU A 142 -9.59 7.08 -12.27
C LEU A 142 -9.26 6.12 -11.12
N ALA A 143 -8.38 5.14 -11.37
CA ALA A 143 -7.92 4.19 -10.34
C ALA A 143 -7.12 4.86 -9.22
N GLY A 144 -6.38 5.93 -9.51
CA GLY A 144 -5.60 6.68 -8.53
C GLY A 144 -6.33 7.85 -7.86
N THR A 145 -7.52 8.23 -8.36
CA THR A 145 -8.38 9.21 -7.72
C THR A 145 -9.32 8.50 -6.76
N PHE A 146 -9.16 8.76 -5.45
CA PHE A 146 -10.05 8.24 -4.41
C PHE A 146 -11.44 8.90 -4.37
N THR A 147 -11.74 9.76 -5.34
CA THR A 147 -13.05 10.38 -5.50
C THR A 147 -13.99 9.33 -6.06
N PRO A 148 -15.07 8.95 -5.35
CA PRO A 148 -16.14 8.21 -5.98
C PRO A 148 -16.59 8.99 -7.23
N PRO A 149 -17.03 8.31 -8.30
CA PRO A 149 -17.78 8.97 -9.35
C PRO A 149 -18.87 9.84 -8.69
N ASP A 150 -19.08 11.05 -9.20
CA ASP A 150 -20.27 11.84 -8.85
C ASP A 150 -21.51 10.92 -8.98
N ASP A 151 -22.50 11.04 -8.09
CA ASP A 151 -23.67 10.14 -8.03
C ASP A 151 -24.51 10.15 -9.34
N THR A 152 -24.15 11.02 -10.27
CA THR A 152 -24.69 11.14 -11.63
C THR A 152 -23.97 10.29 -12.67
N ALA A 153 -22.78 9.78 -12.36
CA ALA A 153 -22.10 8.81 -13.20
C ALA A 153 -22.85 7.48 -13.11
N PRO A 154 -23.13 6.80 -14.23
CA PRO A 154 -23.69 5.45 -14.17
C PRO A 154 -22.82 4.61 -13.24
N PRO A 155 -23.43 3.71 -12.43
CA PRO A 155 -22.66 2.81 -11.59
C PRO A 155 -21.59 2.18 -12.46
N PRO A 156 -20.34 2.05 -11.97
CA PRO A 156 -19.25 1.38 -12.66
C PRO A 156 -19.79 0.10 -13.31
N GLY A 157 -20.17 0.15 -14.58
CA GLY A 157 -20.94 -0.93 -15.18
C GLY A 157 -20.00 -2.09 -15.28
N ASP A 158 -20.35 -3.25 -14.66
CA ASP A 158 -19.57 -4.49 -14.55
C ASP A 158 -18.21 -4.33 -15.25
N PHE A 159 -17.29 -3.61 -14.59
CA PHE A 159 -15.98 -3.43 -15.19
C PHE A 159 -15.40 -4.84 -15.16
N ASP A 160 -15.35 -5.48 -16.33
CA ASP A 160 -14.58 -6.68 -16.57
C ASP A 160 -13.15 -6.33 -16.16
N ASP A 161 -12.81 -6.49 -14.88
CA ASP A 161 -11.46 -6.28 -14.40
C ASP A 161 -10.64 -7.34 -15.11
N PRO A 162 -9.76 -6.97 -16.06
CA PRO A 162 -8.98 -7.94 -16.80
C PRO A 162 -8.09 -8.79 -15.88
N ALA A 163 -7.89 -8.36 -14.63
CA ALA A 163 -7.17 -9.09 -13.60
C ALA A 163 -8.03 -10.12 -12.82
N ALA A 164 -9.37 -10.07 -12.89
CA ALA A 164 -10.24 -10.90 -12.03
C ALA A 164 -9.98 -12.42 -12.16
N GLY A 165 -9.60 -12.89 -13.35
CA GLY A 165 -9.24 -14.30 -13.58
C GLY A 165 -7.81 -14.67 -13.14
N LEU A 166 -6.91 -13.69 -13.02
CA LEU A 166 -5.50 -13.93 -12.72
C LEU A 166 -5.28 -14.31 -11.25
N ASP A 167 -6.07 -13.76 -10.33
CA ASP A 167 -5.99 -14.11 -8.91
C ASP A 167 -6.35 -15.59 -8.69
N ALA A 168 -7.41 -16.05 -9.34
CA ALA A 168 -7.82 -17.45 -9.31
C ALA A 168 -6.76 -18.37 -9.92
N GLU A 169 -6.14 -17.95 -11.04
CA GLU A 169 -5.04 -18.69 -11.65
C GLU A 169 -3.82 -18.78 -10.72
N LEU A 170 -3.42 -17.67 -10.10
CA LEU A 170 -2.33 -17.61 -9.15
C LEU A 170 -2.59 -18.52 -7.94
N ALA A 171 -3.75 -18.37 -7.30
CA ALA A 171 -4.11 -19.17 -6.14
C ALA A 171 -4.12 -20.67 -6.46
N ALA A 172 -4.69 -21.06 -7.61
CA ALA A 172 -4.70 -22.44 -8.06
C ALA A 172 -3.28 -23.00 -8.28
N ALA A 173 -2.39 -22.22 -8.90
CA ALA A 173 -1.01 -22.63 -9.14
C ALA A 173 -0.21 -22.78 -7.83
N ILE A 174 -0.37 -21.84 -6.89
CA ILE A 174 0.28 -21.91 -5.57
C ILE A 174 -0.29 -23.08 -4.76
N GLU A 175 -1.61 -23.27 -4.73
CA GLU A 175 -2.28 -24.35 -4.01
C GLU A 175 -1.88 -25.73 -4.54
N ALA A 176 -1.77 -25.88 -5.87
CA ALA A 176 -1.29 -27.12 -6.49
C ALA A 176 0.14 -27.47 -6.03
N ASN A 177 1.04 -26.49 -6.00
CA ASN A 177 2.40 -26.69 -5.50
C ASN A 177 2.42 -26.95 -3.99
N ARG A 178 1.60 -26.24 -3.20
CA ARG A 178 1.49 -26.41 -1.76
C ARG A 178 1.06 -27.84 -1.41
N ARG A 179 0.03 -28.39 -2.07
CA ARG A 179 -0.40 -29.78 -1.85
C ARG A 179 0.72 -30.80 -2.06
N ARG A 180 1.62 -30.54 -3.01
CA ARG A 180 2.76 -31.41 -3.33
C ARG A 180 3.95 -31.24 -2.39
N LEU A 181 4.26 -30.00 -2.01
CA LEU A 181 5.53 -29.65 -1.34
C LEU A 181 5.38 -29.29 0.15
N ALA A 182 4.23 -28.81 0.56
CA ALA A 182 3.97 -28.31 1.92
C ALA A 182 2.50 -28.50 2.33
N PRO A 183 1.97 -29.74 2.32
CA PRO A 183 0.54 -30.02 2.47
C PRO A 183 -0.05 -29.63 3.83
N THR A 184 0.78 -29.39 4.84
CA THR A 184 0.38 -28.96 6.19
C THR A 184 0.23 -27.45 6.35
N LEU A 185 0.69 -26.66 5.37
CA LEU A 185 0.53 -25.20 5.40
C LEU A 185 -0.93 -24.80 5.06
N PRO A 186 -1.37 -23.59 5.47
CA PRO A 186 -2.71 -23.08 5.15
C PRO A 186 -3.06 -23.20 3.66
N ARG A 187 -4.34 -23.36 3.35
CA ARG A 187 -4.77 -23.40 1.94
C ARG A 187 -4.59 -22.02 1.32
N VAL A 188 -4.24 -21.97 0.04
CA VAL A 188 -4.22 -20.72 -0.73
C VAL A 188 -5.48 -20.67 -1.58
N ILE A 189 -6.26 -19.60 -1.40
CA ILE A 189 -7.56 -19.43 -2.03
C ILE A 189 -7.70 -18.03 -2.63
N VAL A 190 -8.81 -17.84 -3.35
CA VAL A 190 -9.40 -16.54 -3.63
C VAL A 190 -10.74 -16.52 -2.92
N GLU A 191 -10.91 -15.65 -1.94
CA GLU A 191 -12.23 -15.32 -1.40
C GLU A 191 -12.65 -13.95 -1.96
N GLY A 192 -13.88 -13.87 -2.44
CA GLY A 192 -14.32 -12.69 -3.19
C GLY A 192 -14.53 -11.46 -2.30
N GLY A 193 -14.53 -10.29 -2.94
CA GLY A 193 -15.25 -9.10 -2.49
C GLY A 193 -14.53 -8.24 -1.46
N CYS A 194 -13.94 -7.14 -1.93
CA CYS A 194 -13.61 -6.03 -1.06
C CYS A 194 -14.83 -5.11 -0.97
N GLY A 195 -15.51 -5.15 0.17
CA GLY A 195 -16.55 -4.16 0.47
C GLY A 195 -15.98 -2.74 0.34
N ALA A 196 -16.79 -1.79 -0.13
CA ALA A 196 -16.37 -0.40 -0.20
C ALA A 196 -16.11 0.12 1.22
N GLY A 197 -14.84 0.32 1.57
CA GLY A 197 -14.48 0.93 2.83
C GLY A 197 -15.03 2.35 2.91
N GLU A 198 -15.98 2.58 3.81
CA GLU A 198 -16.45 3.91 4.17
C GLU A 198 -15.55 4.49 5.27
N GLY A 199 -15.21 5.76 5.17
CA GLY A 199 -14.49 6.47 6.21
C GLY A 199 -14.78 7.95 6.10
N GLY A 200 -14.92 8.63 7.24
CA GLY A 200 -15.19 10.07 7.30
C GLY A 200 -14.08 10.94 6.70
N PRO A 201 -14.22 12.27 6.67
CA PRO A 201 -13.12 13.16 6.33
C PRO A 201 -11.98 13.08 7.36
N ILE A 202 -10.77 13.40 6.93
CA ILE A 202 -9.58 13.53 7.76
C ILE A 202 -9.39 15.01 8.12
N VAL A 203 -9.13 15.31 9.40
CA VAL A 203 -8.82 16.65 9.89
C VAL A 203 -7.43 16.65 10.52
N VAL A 204 -6.51 17.46 9.96
CA VAL A 204 -5.15 17.59 10.48
C VAL A 204 -5.06 18.75 11.47
N ARG A 205 -4.37 18.56 12.59
CA ARG A 205 -4.11 19.59 13.62
C ARG A 205 -2.64 19.59 14.04
N THR A 206 -2.17 20.72 14.55
CA THR A 206 -0.82 20.87 15.11
C THR A 206 -0.88 21.39 16.55
N VAL A 207 0.07 20.97 17.39
CA VAL A 207 0.23 21.43 18.78
C VAL A 207 1.69 21.81 19.05
N PRO A 208 2.01 23.10 19.33
CA PRO A 208 1.11 24.25 19.28
C PRO A 208 0.56 24.48 17.86
N ALA A 209 -0.54 25.23 17.76
CA ALA A 209 -1.16 25.56 16.48
C ALA A 209 -0.24 26.39 15.57
N GLY A 210 -0.57 26.42 14.27
CA GLY A 210 0.17 27.20 13.27
C GLY A 210 1.36 26.47 12.64
N GLY A 211 1.49 25.16 12.85
CA GLY A 211 2.46 24.35 12.10
C GLY A 211 2.01 24.10 10.67
N GLU A 212 2.89 24.34 9.69
CA GLU A 212 2.74 23.96 8.30
C GLU A 212 2.93 22.44 8.18
N VAL A 213 1.94 21.72 7.65
CA VAL A 213 1.98 20.27 7.52
C VAL A 213 2.09 19.88 6.05
N LEU A 214 3.15 19.17 5.72
CA LEU A 214 3.35 18.50 4.45
C LEU A 214 3.18 17.00 4.63
N LEU A 215 2.36 16.36 3.80
CA LEU A 215 2.17 14.92 3.74
C LEU A 215 2.45 14.39 2.33
N ILE A 216 3.01 13.19 2.28
CA ILE A 216 3.20 12.43 1.06
C ILE A 216 2.87 10.96 1.36
N ASN A 217 2.23 10.26 0.42
CA ASN A 217 2.00 8.83 0.55
C ASN A 217 3.35 8.11 0.80
N ALA A 218 3.39 7.18 1.76
CA ALA A 218 4.64 6.57 2.21
C ALA A 218 5.34 5.75 1.13
N PHE A 219 4.56 5.10 0.26
CA PHE A 219 5.10 4.39 -0.90
C PHE A 219 5.66 5.36 -1.95
N ALA A 220 4.93 6.43 -2.28
CA ALA A 220 5.42 7.47 -3.19
C ALA A 220 6.73 8.12 -2.71
N PHE A 221 6.87 8.37 -1.40
CA PHE A 221 8.12 8.87 -0.82
C PHE A 221 9.31 7.92 -1.03
N LYS A 222 9.09 6.60 -0.92
CA LYS A 222 10.13 5.59 -1.15
C LYS A 222 10.54 5.54 -2.62
N VAL A 223 9.59 5.67 -3.55
CA VAL A 223 9.92 5.82 -4.98
C VAL A 223 10.75 7.08 -5.21
N CYS A 224 10.37 8.20 -4.60
CA CYS A 224 11.13 9.44 -4.71
C CYS A 224 12.54 9.32 -4.13
N THR A 225 12.70 8.65 -2.99
CA THR A 225 14.01 8.39 -2.33
C THR A 225 14.98 7.65 -3.24
N ARG A 226 14.49 6.84 -4.18
CA ARG A 226 15.35 6.17 -5.17
C ARG A 226 15.84 7.09 -6.29
N ARG A 227 15.14 8.20 -6.54
CA ARG A 227 15.34 9.04 -7.72
C ARG A 227 15.92 10.41 -7.40
N GLN A 228 15.68 10.90 -6.18
CA GLN A 228 16.09 12.23 -5.75
C GLN A 228 17.20 12.14 -4.68
N PRO A 229 18.22 13.01 -4.75
CA PRO A 229 19.27 13.06 -3.73
C PRO A 229 18.74 13.42 -2.34
N ASP A 230 17.77 14.33 -2.27
CA ASP A 230 17.09 14.71 -1.03
C ASP A 230 15.58 14.53 -1.17
N PRO A 231 15.01 13.42 -0.66
CA PRO A 231 13.57 13.22 -0.73
C PRO A 231 12.76 14.15 0.22
N TRP A 232 13.43 14.84 1.14
CA TRP A 232 12.80 15.80 2.04
C TRP A 232 12.72 17.21 1.48
N ASP A 233 13.26 17.46 0.29
CA ASP A 233 12.99 18.69 -0.44
C ASP A 233 11.50 18.70 -0.84
N ARG A 234 10.77 19.71 -0.35
CA ARG A 234 9.33 19.86 -0.60
C ARG A 234 9.00 19.95 -2.08
N PHE A 235 9.94 20.38 -2.91
CA PHE A 235 9.76 20.54 -4.36
C PHE A 235 10.19 19.30 -5.15
N ALA A 236 11.04 18.44 -4.59
CA ALA A 236 11.55 17.27 -5.29
C ALA A 236 10.57 16.08 -5.32
N CYS A 237 9.77 15.91 -4.25
CA CYS A 237 8.90 14.72 -4.09
C CYS A 237 7.39 15.00 -4.11
N LYS A 238 6.94 16.16 -4.62
CA LYS A 238 5.50 16.50 -4.73
C LYS A 238 4.75 16.35 -3.41
N TRP A 239 5.34 16.91 -2.36
CA TRP A 239 4.72 17.00 -1.04
C TRP A 239 3.39 17.76 -1.13
N ASN A 240 2.36 17.24 -0.48
CA ASN A 240 1.05 17.90 -0.42
C ASN A 240 0.96 18.72 0.86
N GLU A 241 0.61 19.98 0.73
CA GLU A 241 0.30 20.81 1.89
C GLU A 241 -1.11 20.49 2.40
N TRP A 242 -1.20 20.19 3.69
CA TRP A 242 -2.44 19.90 4.40
C TRP A 242 -2.75 21.05 5.35
N GLU A 243 -3.76 21.84 4.96
CA GLU A 243 -4.23 22.95 5.77
C GLU A 243 -4.81 22.44 7.09
N THR A 244 -4.32 22.98 8.21
CA THR A 244 -4.76 22.55 9.53
C THR A 244 -6.19 22.99 9.81
N GLY A 245 -7.01 22.09 10.35
CA GLY A 245 -8.42 22.36 10.69
C GLY A 245 -9.39 22.23 9.52
N VAL A 246 -8.90 22.06 8.29
CA VAL A 246 -9.73 21.81 7.12
C VAL A 246 -9.94 20.31 6.93
N ALA A 247 -11.21 19.91 6.84
CA ALA A 247 -11.59 18.54 6.52
C ALA A 247 -11.22 18.21 5.07
N ARG A 248 -10.53 17.09 4.86
CA ARG A 248 -10.21 16.56 3.53
C ARG A 248 -10.70 15.13 3.39
N THR A 249 -11.32 14.85 2.26
CA THR A 249 -11.82 13.51 1.94
C THR A 249 -10.68 12.71 1.35
N LYS A 250 -10.20 11.68 2.08
CA LYS A 250 -9.19 10.71 1.59
C LYS A 250 -7.84 11.38 1.18
N PRO A 251 -6.75 10.62 0.99
CA PRO A 251 -6.58 9.19 1.21
C PRO A 251 -6.33 8.82 2.68
N TYR A 252 -6.84 7.65 3.05
CA TYR A 252 -6.36 6.88 4.19
C TYR A 252 -5.12 6.07 3.78
N GLY A 253 -4.32 5.65 4.75
CA GLY A 253 -3.11 4.87 4.54
C GLY A 253 -1.92 5.41 5.33
N ARG A 254 -0.72 5.04 4.88
CA ARG A 254 0.54 5.45 5.51
C ARG A 254 1.12 6.65 4.79
N PHE A 255 1.57 7.63 5.55
CA PHE A 255 2.14 8.87 5.05
C PHE A 255 3.50 9.13 5.67
N VAL A 256 4.41 9.74 4.91
CA VAL A 256 5.53 10.48 5.48
C VAL A 256 5.07 11.91 5.69
N TYR A 257 5.43 12.49 6.83
CA TYR A 257 5.09 13.86 7.16
C TYR A 257 6.34 14.71 7.39
N GLN A 258 6.19 16.01 7.11
CA GLN A 258 7.06 17.06 7.59
C GLN A 258 6.18 18.18 8.17
N VAL A 259 6.42 18.54 9.43
CA VAL A 259 5.75 19.66 10.09
C VAL A 259 6.75 20.72 10.47
N LYS A 260 6.53 21.97 10.05
CA LYS A 260 7.35 23.12 10.40
C LYS A 260 6.55 24.11 11.23
N TRP A 261 7.02 24.42 12.44
CA TRP A 261 6.40 25.45 13.29
C TRP A 261 6.95 26.85 13.00
N PRO A 262 6.22 27.92 13.39
CA PRO A 262 6.63 29.31 13.12
C PRO A 262 8.00 29.68 13.70
N ASP A 263 8.44 28.99 14.75
CA ASP A 263 9.75 29.20 15.36
C ASP A 263 10.88 28.43 14.67
N GLY A 264 10.59 27.79 13.53
CA GLY A 264 11.57 27.09 12.69
C GLY A 264 11.81 25.63 13.08
N VAL A 265 11.20 25.12 14.15
CA VAL A 265 11.31 23.70 14.51
C VAL A 265 10.65 22.85 13.44
N VAL A 266 11.37 21.83 12.96
CA VAL A 266 10.87 20.86 11.97
C VAL A 266 10.79 19.47 12.61
N ARG A 267 9.66 18.80 12.41
CA ARG A 267 9.48 17.37 12.72
C ARG A 267 9.21 16.59 11.45
N LYS A 268 9.76 15.39 11.38
CA LYS A 268 9.66 14.47 10.26
C LYS A 268 9.37 13.07 10.80
N GLY A 269 8.68 12.25 10.04
CA GLY A 269 8.40 10.86 10.41
C GLY A 269 7.31 10.23 9.56
N THR A 270 6.83 9.06 9.97
CA THR A 270 5.68 8.39 9.35
C THR A 270 4.44 8.48 10.23
N ARG A 271 3.27 8.49 9.58
CA ARG A 271 1.96 8.50 10.23
C ARG A 271 0.99 7.62 9.45
N GLU A 272 0.38 6.67 10.15
CA GLU A 272 -0.77 5.95 9.63
C GLU A 272 -2.04 6.75 9.92
N ILE A 273 -2.88 6.88 8.90
CA ILE A 273 -4.21 7.49 8.97
C ILE A 273 -5.18 6.42 8.51
N ALA A 274 -5.84 5.75 9.44
CA ALA A 274 -6.82 4.72 9.17
C ALA A 274 -8.25 5.26 9.41
N PRO A 275 -9.26 4.77 8.66
CA PRO A 275 -10.64 5.10 8.96
C PRO A 275 -11.03 4.56 10.33
N ASN A 276 -11.80 5.34 11.09
CA ASN A 276 -12.49 4.84 12.28
C ASN A 276 -13.99 4.78 11.96
N MET A 277 -14.56 3.58 11.90
CA MET A 277 -15.96 3.33 11.55
C MET A 277 -16.94 3.92 12.58
N GLU A 278 -16.48 4.22 13.80
CA GLU A 278 -17.29 4.82 14.86
C GLU A 278 -17.26 6.36 14.81
N GLU A 279 -16.30 6.96 14.09
CA GLU A 279 -16.13 8.41 14.05
C GLU A 279 -16.62 8.98 12.72
N THR A 280 -17.33 10.12 12.82
CA THR A 280 -17.75 10.89 11.65
C THR A 280 -16.59 11.58 10.95
N SER A 281 -15.40 11.64 11.56
CA SER A 281 -14.18 12.20 10.98
C SER A 281 -12.95 11.71 11.74
N VAL A 282 -11.82 11.50 11.06
CA VAL A 282 -10.56 11.09 11.70
C VAL A 282 -9.68 12.31 11.96
N THR A 283 -9.38 12.60 13.24
CA THR A 283 -8.49 13.72 13.60
C THR A 283 -7.05 13.25 13.81
N VAL A 284 -6.12 13.80 13.04
CA VAL A 284 -4.68 13.55 13.16
C VAL A 284 -4.01 14.77 13.79
N THR A 285 -3.35 14.60 14.94
CA THR A 285 -2.66 15.70 15.63
C THR A 285 -1.15 15.49 15.62
N PHE A 286 -0.41 16.46 15.06
CA PHE A 286 1.04 16.52 15.11
C PHE A 286 1.51 17.39 16.26
N ARG A 287 2.38 16.85 17.13
CA ARG A 287 2.92 17.56 18.28
C ARG A 287 4.37 17.98 18.02
N LYS A 288 4.76 19.14 18.57
CA LYS A 288 6.14 19.63 18.51
C LYS A 288 7.08 18.83 19.43
N VAL A 289 6.53 18.28 20.53
CA VAL A 289 7.24 17.48 21.53
C VAL A 289 6.41 16.23 21.85
N GLY A 290 7.06 15.06 21.94
CA GLY A 290 6.44 13.82 22.41
C GLY A 290 5.49 13.14 21.42
N SER A 291 5.86 13.11 20.13
CA SER A 291 5.11 12.46 19.04
C SER A 291 5.48 11.00 18.88
#